data_AF-A0A397UQA7-F1
#
_entry.id   AF-A0A397UQA7-F1
#
_cell.length_a   1.000
_cell.length_b   1.000
_cell.length_c   1.000
_cell.angle_alpha   90.00
_cell.angle_beta   90.00
_cell.angle_gamma   90.00
#
_symmetry.space_group_name_H-M   'P 1'
#
loop_
_entity.id
_entity.type
_entity.pdbx_description
1 polymer ?
#
loop_
_entity_poly.entity_id
_entity_poly.type
_entity_poly.pdbx_seq_one_letter_code
_entity_poly.pdbx_strand_id
1 'polypeptide(L)'
;MPILFSTQWYFNQPYPQKALRSLFYSICKDAGLDLIGRQISNHSGRKTSVQVLKELECSDAVVMSITRHKTQQGLAAYERPKTVMQQQGISGFLDAIKIRQTNDHKDGKF
;
A
#
# COMPACT_ATOMS: atom_id res chain seq x y z
N MET A 1 -30.61 -0.04 -35.04
CA MET A 1 -30.58 -0.69 -33.71
C MET A 1 -31.00 0.35 -32.68
N PRO A 2 -32.22 0.29 -32.11
CA PRO A 2 -32.59 1.25 -31.08
C PRO A 2 -31.82 0.97 -29.80
N ILE A 3 -31.21 2.00 -29.22
CA ILE A 3 -30.55 1.94 -27.91
C ILE A 3 -31.67 1.98 -26.87
N LEU A 4 -31.97 0.84 -26.25
CA LEU A 4 -32.87 0.78 -25.10
C LEU A 4 -32.16 1.41 -23.90
N PHE A 5 -32.45 2.68 -23.63
CA PHE A 5 -32.08 3.29 -22.36
C PHE A 5 -32.91 2.63 -21.26
N SER A 6 -32.27 1.77 -20.47
CA SER A 6 -32.81 1.36 -19.17
C SER A 6 -32.99 2.63 -18.33
N THR A 7 -34.23 2.91 -17.91
CA THR A 7 -34.56 4.05 -17.01
C THR A 7 -33.96 3.86 -15.62
N GLN A 8 -33.46 2.67 -15.31
CA GLN A 8 -32.87 2.33 -14.04
C GLN A 8 -31.34 2.29 -14.14
N TRP A 9 -30.70 3.28 -13.52
CA TRP A 9 -29.24 3.45 -13.45
C TRP A 9 -28.61 2.80 -12.20
N TYR A 10 -29.42 2.19 -11.33
CA TYR A 10 -28.98 1.61 -10.06
C TYR A 10 -29.63 0.25 -9.82
N PHE A 11 -28.91 -0.63 -9.13
CA PHE A 11 -29.46 -1.90 -8.67
C PHE A 11 -30.27 -1.68 -7.38
N ASN A 12 -31.47 -2.24 -7.31
CA ASN A 12 -32.29 -2.26 -6.08
C ASN A 12 -31.75 -3.20 -4.98
N GLN A 13 -30.62 -3.87 -5.25
CA GLN A 13 -29.98 -4.81 -4.34
C GLN A 13 -28.56 -4.34 -4.05
N PRO A 14 -28.06 -4.52 -2.81
CA PRO A 14 -26.67 -4.21 -2.48
C PRO A 14 -25.71 -4.99 -3.39
N TYR A 15 -24.67 -4.32 -3.85
CA TYR A 15 -23.64 -5.00 -4.64
C TYR A 15 -22.95 -6.06 -3.76
N PRO A 16 -22.79 -7.31 -4.23
CA PRO A 16 -22.21 -8.38 -3.41
C PRO A 16 -20.80 -8.02 -2.94
N GLN A 17 -20.49 -8.29 -1.66
CA GLN A 17 -19.19 -7.93 -1.08
C GLN A 17 -18.00 -8.55 -1.83
N LYS A 18 -18.14 -9.80 -2.30
CA LYS A 18 -17.13 -10.46 -3.14
C LYS A 18 -16.90 -9.70 -4.45
N ALA A 19 -17.98 -9.26 -5.08
CA ALA A 19 -17.92 -8.50 -6.32
C ALA A 19 -17.32 -7.10 -6.11
N LEU A 20 -17.62 -6.40 -5.00
CA LEU A 20 -16.96 -5.12 -4.66
C LEU A 20 -15.45 -5.30 -4.43
N ARG A 21 -15.03 -6.43 -3.85
CA ARG A 21 -13.61 -6.73 -3.64
C ARG A 21 -12.86 -6.96 -4.95
N SER A 22 -13.49 -7.59 -5.94
CA SER A 22 -12.88 -7.86 -7.25
C SER A 22 -13.02 -6.70 -8.24
N LEU A 23 -13.98 -5.80 -8.04
CA LEU A 23 -14.28 -4.71 -8.98
C LEU A 23 -13.05 -3.86 -9.32
N PHE A 24 -12.28 -3.46 -8.32
CA PHE A 24 -11.07 -2.66 -8.55
C PHE A 24 -10.02 -3.41 -9.36
N TYR A 25 -9.84 -4.70 -9.10
CA TYR A 25 -8.95 -5.55 -9.90
C TYR A 25 -9.41 -5.59 -11.36
N SER A 26 -10.72 -5.75 -11.61
CA SER A 26 -11.28 -5.72 -12.97
C SER A 26 -11.04 -4.38 -13.65
N ILE A 27 -11.28 -3.26 -12.96
CA ILE A 27 -11.00 -1.92 -13.50
C ILE A 27 -9.53 -1.78 -13.87
N CYS A 28 -8.61 -2.24 -13.01
CA CYS A 28 -7.18 -2.19 -13.29
C CYS A 28 -6.79 -3.03 -14.52
N LYS A 29 -7.39 -4.22 -14.67
CA LYS A 29 -7.17 -5.10 -15.82
C LYS A 29 -7.69 -4.45 -17.10
N ASP A 30 -8.90 -3.89 -17.07
CA ASP A 30 -9.54 -3.25 -18.23
C ASP A 30 -8.80 -1.96 -18.64
N ALA A 31 -8.18 -1.28 -17.68
CA ALA A 31 -7.29 -0.14 -17.94
C ALA A 31 -5.90 -0.54 -18.51
N GLY A 32 -5.63 -1.84 -18.71
CA GLY A 32 -4.37 -2.33 -19.27
C GLY A 32 -3.18 -2.32 -18.32
N LEU A 33 -3.41 -2.28 -17.01
CA LEU A 33 -2.32 -2.38 -16.04
C LEU A 33 -1.72 -3.80 -16.04
N ASP A 34 -0.40 -3.89 -15.93
CA ASP A 34 0.28 -5.17 -15.71
C ASP A 34 0.03 -5.67 -14.28
N LEU A 35 -0.66 -6.80 -14.15
CA LEU A 35 -1.05 -7.39 -12.87
C LEU A 35 -0.22 -8.64 -12.54
N ILE A 36 0.73 -9.04 -13.39
CA ILE A 36 1.50 -10.29 -13.19
C ILE A 36 2.31 -10.19 -11.90
N GLY A 37 2.13 -11.16 -11.00
CA GLY A 37 2.79 -11.18 -9.70
C GLY A 37 2.33 -10.12 -8.70
N ARG A 38 1.26 -9.35 -8.99
CA ARG A 38 0.76 -8.28 -8.11
C ARG A 38 -0.61 -8.63 -7.51
N GLN A 39 -0.71 -8.60 -6.19
CA GLN A 39 -1.97 -8.69 -5.45
C GLN A 39 -2.67 -7.32 -5.41
N ILE A 40 -3.32 -6.94 -6.51
CA ILE A 40 -4.11 -5.69 -6.57
C ILE A 40 -5.45 -5.89 -5.86
N SER A 41 -5.73 -5.00 -4.89
CA SER A 41 -6.94 -5.01 -4.08
C SER A 41 -7.36 -3.57 -3.74
N ASN A 42 -8.58 -3.40 -3.24
CA ASN A 42 -9.03 -2.10 -2.71
C ASN A 42 -8.06 -1.53 -1.66
N HIS A 43 -7.44 -2.41 -0.86
CA HIS A 43 -6.46 -2.00 0.14
C HIS A 43 -5.16 -1.48 -0.50
N SER A 44 -4.64 -2.13 -1.53
CA SER A 44 -3.44 -1.63 -2.25
C SER A 44 -3.73 -0.33 -2.99
N GLY A 45 -4.95 -0.16 -3.52
CA GLY A 45 -5.41 1.12 -4.08
C GLY A 45 -5.38 2.24 -3.03
N ARG A 46 -6.04 2.04 -1.89
CA ARG A 46 -6.04 3.01 -0.77
C ARG A 46 -4.62 3.35 -0.30
N LYS A 47 -3.74 2.35 -0.21
CA LYS A 47 -2.33 2.54 0.14
C LYS A 47 -1.59 3.43 -0.85
N THR A 48 -1.81 3.20 -2.14
CA THR A 48 -1.20 4.01 -3.19
C THR A 48 -1.69 5.46 -3.10
N SER A 49 -3.00 5.68 -2.90
CA SER A 49 -3.54 7.05 -2.72
C SER A 49 -2.94 7.77 -1.52
N VAL A 50 -2.77 7.11 -0.37
CA VAL A 50 -2.09 7.70 0.80
C VAL A 50 -0.67 8.11 0.44
N GLN A 51 0.08 7.23 -0.22
CA GLN A 51 1.48 7.46 -0.57
C GLN A 51 1.64 8.64 -1.53
N VAL A 52 0.83 8.70 -2.58
CA VAL A 52 0.85 9.82 -3.54
C VAL A 52 0.51 11.14 -2.85
N LEU A 53 -0.52 11.17 -1.99
CA LEU A 53 -0.87 12.41 -1.28
C LEU A 53 0.25 12.89 -0.36
N LYS A 54 0.97 11.97 0.29
CA LYS A 54 2.13 12.26 1.13
C LYS A 54 3.33 12.73 0.32
N GLU A 55 3.56 12.16 -0.86
CA GLU A 55 4.59 12.59 -1.81
C GLU A 55 4.31 14.00 -2.36
N LEU A 56 3.03 14.39 -2.46
CA LEU A 56 2.59 15.75 -2.76
C LEU A 56 2.60 16.69 -1.54
N GLU A 57 3.24 16.29 -0.45
CA GLU A 57 3.38 17.06 0.79
C GLU A 57 2.04 17.50 1.43
N CYS A 58 0.95 16.77 1.16
CA CYS A 58 -0.32 17.04 1.81
C CYS A 58 -0.23 16.75 3.32
N SER A 59 -0.83 17.62 4.13
CA SER A 59 -0.87 17.42 5.58
C SER A 59 -1.69 16.19 5.96
N ASP A 60 -1.34 15.57 7.10
CA ASP A 60 -2.03 14.39 7.63
C ASP A 60 -3.53 14.62 7.76
N ALA A 61 -3.96 15.81 8.19
CA ALA A 61 -5.37 16.15 8.29
C ALA A 61 -6.10 16.04 6.94
N VAL A 62 -5.49 16.52 5.86
CA VAL A 62 -6.03 16.43 4.50
C VAL A 62 -6.04 14.98 4.02
N VAL A 63 -4.93 14.26 4.19
CA VAL A 63 -4.83 12.85 3.77
C VAL A 63 -5.85 11.99 4.52
N MET A 64 -6.00 12.17 5.82
CA MET A 64 -6.98 11.45 6.64
C MET A 64 -8.41 11.76 6.23
N SER A 65 -8.70 13.02 5.90
CA SER A 65 -10.03 13.43 5.42
C SER A 65 -10.41 12.72 4.12
N ILE A 66 -9.50 12.72 3.13
CA ILE A 66 -9.72 12.07 1.82
C ILE A 66 -9.81 10.56 1.97
N THR A 67 -8.87 9.97 2.72
CA THR A 67 -8.72 8.51 2.81
C THR A 67 -9.56 7.90 3.93
N ARG A 68 -10.32 8.71 4.67
CA ARG A 68 -11.19 8.31 5.80
C ARG A 68 -10.46 7.53 6.91
N HIS A 69 -9.23 7.91 7.22
CA HIS A 69 -8.54 7.40 8.41
C HIS A 69 -9.03 8.15 9.65
N LYS A 70 -9.39 7.41 10.70
CA LYS A 70 -9.88 7.98 11.96
C LYS A 70 -8.77 8.39 12.92
N THR A 71 -7.59 7.80 12.76
CA THR A 71 -6.44 8.01 13.64
C THR A 71 -5.17 8.16 12.83
N GLN A 72 -4.21 8.93 13.35
CA GLN A 72 -2.87 9.06 12.76
C GLN A 72 -2.14 7.71 12.74
N GLN A 73 -2.30 6.89 13.79
CA GLN A 73 -1.74 5.54 13.84
C GLN A 73 -2.26 4.66 12.68
N GLY A 74 -3.55 4.78 12.36
CA GLY A 74 -4.15 4.09 11.23
C GLY A 74 -3.58 4.58 9.88
N LEU A 75 -3.24 5.86 9.77
CA LEU A 75 -2.59 6.43 8.58
C LEU A 75 -1.13 5.98 8.46
N ALA A 76 -0.38 5.98 9.57
CA ALA A 76 1.04 5.65 9.61
C ALA A 76 1.36 4.26 9.04
N ALA A 77 0.43 3.30 9.18
CA ALA A 77 0.55 1.96 8.58
C ALA A 77 0.62 1.94 7.04
N TYR A 78 0.23 3.03 6.38
CA TYR A 78 0.22 3.17 4.92
C TYR A 78 1.41 3.97 4.38
N GLU A 79 2.13 4.69 5.24
CA GLU A 79 3.33 5.42 4.87
C GLU A 79 4.43 4.44 4.44
N ARG A 80 5.16 4.78 3.38
CA ARG A 80 6.39 4.04 3.07
C ARG A 80 7.46 4.51 4.04
N PRO A 81 8.23 3.59 4.63
CA PRO A 81 9.56 3.94 5.10
C PRO A 81 10.31 4.57 3.92
N LYS A 82 10.92 5.74 4.12
CA LYS A 82 11.79 6.33 3.10
C LYS A 82 12.83 5.27 2.78
N THR A 83 12.86 4.78 1.55
CA THR A 83 13.69 3.64 1.11
C THR A 83 15.14 3.79 1.56
N VAL A 84 15.63 5.04 1.57
CA VAL A 84 16.95 5.42 2.08
C VAL A 84 17.13 5.12 3.57
N MET A 85 16.19 5.49 4.45
CA MET A 85 16.27 5.18 5.88
C MET A 85 16.20 3.68 6.15
N GLN A 86 15.38 2.94 5.40
CA GLN A 86 15.30 1.49 5.54
C GLN A 86 16.59 0.81 5.10
N GLN A 87 17.17 1.23 3.96
CA GLN A 87 18.45 0.73 3.48
C GLN A 87 19.58 1.04 4.45
N GLN A 88 19.63 2.25 5.00
CA GLN A 88 20.61 2.65 6.02
C GLN A 88 20.46 1.84 7.31
N GLY A 89 19.22 1.64 7.77
CA GLY A 89 18.94 0.82 8.96
C GLY A 89 19.35 -0.64 8.78
N ILE A 90 19.07 -1.24 7.62
CA ILE A 90 19.47 -2.62 7.30
C ILE A 90 21.00 -2.72 7.20
N SER A 91 21.65 -1.77 6.53
CA SER A 91 23.12 -1.74 6.43
C SER A 91 23.75 -1.69 7.82
N GLY A 92 23.34 -0.75 8.68
CA GLY A 92 23.88 -0.62 10.03
C GLY A 92 23.63 -1.86 10.90
N PHE A 93 22.48 -2.51 10.73
CA PHE A 93 22.18 -3.77 11.42
C PHE A 93 23.10 -4.92 10.97
N LEU A 94 23.32 -5.07 9.65
CA LEU A 94 24.23 -6.07 9.09
C LEU A 94 25.68 -5.84 9.55
N ASP A 95 26.10 -4.58 9.63
CA ASP A 95 27.43 -4.21 10.12
C ASP A 95 27.61 -4.57 11.60
N ALA A 96 26.59 -4.33 12.44
CA ALA A 96 26.61 -4.72 13.84
C ALA A 96 26.69 -6.25 14.06
N ILE A 97 26.01 -7.05 13.23
CA ILE A 97 26.11 -8.52 13.26
C ILE A 97 27.53 -8.97 12.90
N LYS A 98 28.12 -8.40 11.85
CA LYS A 98 29.50 -8.72 11.43
C LYS A 98 30.50 -8.40 12.54
N ILE A 99 30.40 -7.22 13.17
CA ILE A 99 31.29 -6.82 14.26
C ILE A 99 31.23 -7.82 15.42
N ARG A 100 30.03 -8.26 15.80
CA ARG A 100 29.85 -9.25 16.88
C ARG A 100 30.54 -10.59 16.56
N GLN A 101 30.38 -11.10 15.35
CA GLN A 101 31.03 -12.34 14.91
C GLN A 101 32.57 -12.24 14.88
N THR A 102 33.11 -11.06 14.56
CA THR A 102 34.57 -10.85 14.57
C THR A 102 35.16 -10.75 15.97
N ASN A 103 34.38 -10.31 16.96
CA ASN A 103 34.81 -10.22 18.35
C ASN A 103 34.76 -11.60 19.03
N ASP A 104 33.70 -12.39 18.80
CA ASP A 104 33.60 -13.77 19.30
C ASP A 104 34.73 -14.67 18.75
N HIS A 105 35.30 -14.37 17.57
CA HIS A 105 36.42 -15.12 16.99
C HIS A 105 37.80 -14.75 17.56
N LYS A 106 37.93 -13.58 18.21
CA LYS A 106 39.19 -13.13 18.84
C LYS A 106 39.35 -13.63 20.28
N ASP A 107 38.24 -13.89 20.97
CA ASP A 107 38.24 -14.39 22.35
C ASP A 107 38.43 -15.91 22.48
N GLY A 108 38.48 -16.63 21.34
CA GLY A 108 38.62 -18.10 21.28
C GLY A 108 40.04 -18.63 21.02
N LYS A 109 41.08 -17.79 21.08
CA LYS A 109 42.47 -18.24 20.91
C LYS A 109 43.27 -18.05 22.21
N PHE A 110 43.22 -19.08 23.06
CA PHE A 110 44.25 -19.36 24.06
C PHE A 110 45.31 -20.30 23.45
#